data_AF-A0A2P1PQ60-F1
#
_entry.id   AF-A0A2P1PQ60-F1
#
_cell.length_a   1.000
_cell.length_b   1.000
_cell.length_c   1.000
_cell.angle_alpha   90.00
_cell.angle_beta   90.00
_cell.angle_gamma   90.00
#
_symmetry.space_group_name_H-M   'P 1'
#
loop_
_entity.id
_entity.type
_entity.pdbx_description
1 polymer ?
#
loop_
_entity_poly.entity_id
_entity_poly.type
_entity_poly.pdbx_seq_one_letter_code
_entity_poly.pdbx_strand_id
1 'polypeptide(L)'
;MTHTRRFDWWVPIAALAALLSWPVAAANPEAAFAGTWRIDVTAPAASDGALGFTVTPRKQAPIAVSVPIKAGRPPDGVARDIRAQFSRKLDRTAYKVTVERASVVIAAEMGTPRFELEADPATTATFGIALKRE
;
A
#
# COMPACT_ATOMS: atom_id res chain seq x y z
N MET A 1 -0.13 -18.03 -77.69
CA MET A 1 0.17 -16.93 -76.73
C MET A 1 -1.11 -16.12 -76.58
N THR A 2 -1.86 -16.35 -75.51
CA THR A 2 -3.18 -15.72 -75.30
C THR A 2 -3.16 -14.98 -73.97
N HIS A 3 -3.47 -13.69 -74.04
CA HIS A 3 -3.35 -12.71 -72.98
C HIS A 3 -4.48 -12.81 -71.93
N THR A 4 -4.05 -12.76 -70.68
CA THR A 4 -4.63 -12.17 -69.46
C THR A 4 -6.01 -11.48 -69.51
N ARG A 5 -6.92 -11.90 -68.60
CA ARG A 5 -7.47 -11.15 -67.42
C ARG A 5 -8.94 -11.51 -67.16
N ARG A 6 -9.25 -11.88 -65.90
CA ARG A 6 -10.19 -11.20 -64.96
C ARG A 6 -10.40 -12.08 -63.71
N PHE A 7 -10.18 -11.51 -62.51
CA PHE A 7 -11.20 -11.26 -61.45
C PHE A 7 -11.89 -12.55 -60.97
N ASP A 8 -11.92 -12.90 -59.70
CA ASP A 8 -12.42 -12.06 -58.61
C ASP A 8 -12.15 -12.72 -57.23
N TRP A 9 -11.71 -11.90 -56.29
CA TRP A 9 -11.98 -11.87 -54.83
C TRP A 9 -12.46 -13.15 -54.11
N TRP A 10 -11.70 -13.65 -53.12
CA TRP A 10 -12.25 -14.51 -52.05
C TRP A 10 -12.20 -13.81 -50.68
N VAL A 11 -13.42 -13.55 -50.21
CA VAL A 11 -14.00 -13.22 -48.90
C VAL A 11 -13.07 -13.15 -47.65
N PRO A 12 -13.19 -12.08 -46.84
CA PRO A 12 -12.46 -11.93 -45.58
C PRO A 12 -13.00 -12.88 -44.51
N ILE A 13 -12.11 -13.55 -43.77
CA ILE A 13 -12.47 -14.32 -42.58
C ILE A 13 -12.82 -13.32 -41.47
N ALA A 14 -14.11 -13.10 -41.26
CA ALA A 14 -14.65 -12.46 -40.07
C ALA A 14 -14.51 -13.44 -38.89
N ALA A 15 -13.49 -13.27 -38.06
CA ALA A 15 -13.44 -13.90 -36.74
C ALA A 15 -14.07 -12.93 -35.73
N LEU A 16 -15.29 -13.26 -35.27
CA LEU A 16 -15.96 -12.62 -34.15
C LEU A 16 -15.01 -12.61 -32.93
N ALA A 17 -14.57 -11.43 -32.52
CA ALA A 17 -13.99 -11.23 -31.20
C ALA A 17 -15.11 -11.35 -30.16
N ALA A 18 -15.27 -12.55 -29.58
CA ALA A 18 -16.09 -12.73 -28.39
C ALA A 18 -15.42 -11.98 -27.23
N LEU A 19 -15.88 -10.75 -26.99
CA LEU A 19 -15.52 -9.97 -25.81
C LEU A 19 -16.04 -10.71 -24.58
N LEU A 20 -15.13 -11.45 -23.94
CA LEU A 20 -15.31 -11.92 -22.57
C LEU A 20 -15.36 -10.68 -21.67
N SER A 21 -16.56 -10.16 -21.43
CA SER A 21 -16.82 -9.16 -20.40
C SER A 21 -16.61 -9.82 -19.04
N TRP A 22 -15.35 -9.92 -18.60
CA TRP A 22 -15.08 -10.22 -17.21
C TRP A 22 -15.72 -9.12 -16.35
N PRO A 23 -16.47 -9.45 -15.30
CA PRO A 23 -16.87 -8.46 -14.33
C PRO A 23 -15.59 -7.90 -13.71
N VAL A 24 -15.26 -6.65 -14.04
CA VAL A 24 -14.33 -5.87 -13.24
C VAL A 24 -15.01 -5.73 -11.88
N ALA A 25 -14.56 -6.52 -10.90
CA ALA A 25 -14.97 -6.33 -9.52
C ALA A 25 -14.66 -4.87 -9.18
N ALA A 26 -15.71 -4.06 -9.00
CA ALA A 26 -15.56 -2.70 -8.53
C ALA A 26 -14.88 -2.78 -7.17
N ALA A 27 -13.63 -2.31 -7.09
CA ALA A 27 -12.92 -2.22 -5.82
C ALA A 27 -13.78 -1.36 -4.89
N ASN A 28 -14.26 -1.94 -3.78
CA ASN A 28 -14.99 -1.19 -2.78
C ASN A 28 -14.01 -0.19 -2.13
N PRO A 29 -14.14 1.13 -2.35
CA PRO A 29 -13.20 2.11 -1.80
C PRO A 29 -13.22 2.12 -0.27
N GLU A 30 -14.27 1.59 0.38
CA GLU A 30 -14.31 1.42 1.83
C GLU A 30 -13.38 0.32 2.35
N ALA A 31 -12.95 -0.62 1.50
CA ALA A 31 -12.04 -1.69 1.93
C ALA A 31 -10.67 -1.15 2.37
N ALA A 32 -10.25 0.02 1.85
CA ALA A 32 -8.97 0.64 2.18
C ALA A 32 -8.88 1.15 3.64
N PHE A 33 -10.01 1.38 4.31
CA PHE A 33 -10.05 1.97 5.65
C PHE A 33 -10.22 0.91 6.74
N ALA A 34 -9.30 0.87 7.71
CA ALA A 34 -9.37 0.00 8.87
C ALA A 34 -9.40 0.81 10.18
N GLY A 35 -9.89 0.17 11.25
CA GLY A 35 -9.79 0.73 12.61
C GLY A 35 -8.41 0.51 13.21
N THR A 36 -7.72 -0.54 12.77
CA THR A 36 -6.39 -0.92 13.24
C THR A 36 -5.50 -1.33 12.08
N TRP A 37 -4.23 -0.97 12.18
CA TRP A 37 -3.18 -1.39 11.25
C TRP A 37 -1.98 -1.92 12.02
N ARG A 38 -1.40 -3.00 11.52
CA ARG A 38 -0.16 -3.60 12.00
C ARG A 38 0.93 -3.44 10.94
N ILE A 39 2.08 -2.94 11.38
CA ILE A 39 3.31 -2.81 10.59
C ILE A 39 4.29 -3.85 11.14
N ASP A 40 4.60 -4.87 10.36
CA ASP A 40 5.59 -5.88 10.72
C ASP A 40 6.94 -5.50 10.08
N VAL A 41 7.98 -5.42 10.91
CA VAL A 41 9.37 -5.28 10.46
C VAL A 41 9.99 -6.67 10.42
N THR A 42 10.33 -7.16 9.23
CA THR A 42 10.76 -8.55 9.03
C THR A 42 12.27 -8.72 8.94
N ALA A 43 13.01 -7.63 8.72
CA ALA A 43 14.45 -7.63 8.54
C ALA A 43 15.12 -6.41 9.20
N PRO A 44 16.40 -6.51 9.59
CA PRO A 44 17.18 -5.35 9.97
C PRO A 44 17.32 -4.37 8.80
N ALA A 45 17.53 -3.09 9.10
CA ALA A 45 17.71 -2.07 8.09
C ALA A 45 19.00 -2.31 7.29
N ALA A 46 18.87 -2.53 5.98
CA ALA A 46 20.02 -2.79 5.10
C ALA A 46 20.86 -1.53 4.83
N SER A 47 20.24 -0.35 4.85
CA SER A 47 20.85 0.94 4.50
C SER A 47 20.31 2.07 5.38
N ASP A 48 21.00 3.21 5.41
CA ASP A 48 20.44 4.44 5.97
C ASP A 48 19.35 5.00 5.05
N GLY A 49 18.38 5.70 5.63
CA GLY A 49 17.33 6.37 4.86
C GLY A 49 16.15 6.83 5.72
N ALA A 50 15.02 7.04 5.07
CA ALA A 50 13.77 7.34 5.76
C ALA A 50 12.65 6.47 5.20
N LEU A 51 11.87 5.85 6.09
CA LEU A 51 10.61 5.20 5.76
C LEU A 51 9.51 6.24 5.64
N GLY A 52 8.81 6.27 4.50
CA GLY A 52 7.65 7.12 4.28
C GLY A 52 6.35 6.37 4.59
N PHE A 53 5.46 6.99 5.35
CA PHE A 53 4.09 6.52 5.55
C PHE A 53 3.10 7.65 5.35
N THR A 54 1.91 7.31 4.86
CA THR A 54 0.77 8.22 4.75
C THR A 54 -0.40 7.63 5.51
N VAL A 55 -0.92 8.38 6.48
CA VAL A 55 -2.14 8.03 7.23
C VAL A 55 -3.27 8.90 6.70
N THR A 56 -4.31 8.30 6.13
CA THR A 56 -5.44 9.03 5.57
C THR A 56 -6.70 8.69 6.35
N PRO A 57 -7.10 9.50 7.35
CA PRO A 57 -8.36 9.29 8.04
C PRO A 57 -9.53 9.54 7.08
N ARG A 58 -10.60 8.75 7.20
CA ARG A 58 -11.76 8.84 6.31
C ARG A 58 -12.32 10.26 6.28
N LYS A 59 -12.41 10.85 5.08
CA LYS A 59 -12.89 12.22 4.83
C LYS A 59 -12.05 13.32 5.50
N GLN A 60 -10.79 13.04 5.84
CA GLN A 60 -9.86 14.03 6.40
C GLN A 60 -8.59 14.11 5.54
N ALA A 61 -7.77 15.12 5.83
CA ALA A 61 -6.51 15.33 5.13
C ALA A 61 -5.49 14.22 5.46
N PRO A 62 -4.69 13.76 4.48
CA PRO A 62 -3.60 12.83 4.72
C PRO A 62 -2.52 13.42 5.64
N ILE A 63 -1.95 12.56 6.48
CA ILE A 63 -0.88 12.89 7.41
C ILE A 63 0.36 12.11 6.97
N ALA A 64 1.39 12.84 6.51
CA ALA A 64 2.67 12.26 6.14
C ALA A 64 3.56 12.04 7.39
N VAL A 65 4.09 10.83 7.52
CA VAL A 65 5.01 10.43 8.58
C VAL A 65 6.31 9.94 7.93
N SER A 66 7.42 10.59 8.25
CA SER A 66 8.76 10.20 7.80
C SER A 66 9.55 9.67 8.99
N VAL A 67 10.11 8.48 8.86
CA VAL A 67 10.83 7.78 9.93
C VAL A 67 12.30 7.60 9.53
N PRO A 68 13.24 8.37 10.09
CA PRO A 68 14.65 8.19 9.79
C PRO A 68 15.16 6.87 10.39
N ILE A 69 15.78 6.04 9.56
CA ILE A 69 16.33 4.74 9.93
C ILE A 69 17.82 4.72 9.59
N LYS A 70 18.63 4.18 10.50
CA LYS A 70 20.05 3.95 10.27
C LYS A 70 20.32 2.52 9.78
N ALA A 71 21.36 2.34 8.98
CA ALA A 71 21.83 1.01 8.59
C ALA A 71 22.15 0.15 9.82
N GLY A 72 21.88 -1.16 9.74
CA GLY A 72 22.14 -2.12 10.80
C GLY A 72 21.18 -2.03 12.00
N ARG A 73 20.17 -1.15 11.95
CA ARG A 73 19.13 -1.07 12.99
C ARG A 73 18.38 -2.42 13.05
N PRO A 74 18.30 -3.08 14.21
CA PRO A 74 17.58 -4.34 14.33
C PRO A 74 16.05 -4.11 14.17
N PRO A 75 15.27 -5.14 13.81
CA PRO A 75 13.83 -5.01 13.55
C PRO A 75 13.03 -4.37 14.70
N ASP A 76 13.32 -4.73 15.95
CA ASP A 76 12.69 -4.14 17.13
C ASP A 76 13.08 -2.66 17.30
N GLY A 77 14.32 -2.31 16.96
CA GLY A 77 14.79 -0.92 16.92
C GLY A 77 14.03 -0.09 15.90
N VAL A 78 13.85 -0.61 14.69
CA VAL A 78 13.07 0.04 13.63
C VAL A 78 11.60 0.21 14.06
N ALA A 79 10.98 -0.83 14.63
CA ALA A 79 9.60 -0.74 15.14
C ALA A 79 9.45 0.35 16.21
N ARG A 80 10.43 0.50 17.11
CA ARG A 80 10.44 1.56 18.13
C ARG A 80 10.58 2.95 17.52
N ASP A 81 11.39 3.10 16.48
CA ASP A 81 11.57 4.37 15.76
C ASP A 81 10.28 4.77 15.02
N ILE A 82 9.62 3.82 14.36
CA ILE A 82 8.31 4.01 13.73
C ILE A 82 7.29 4.48 14.78
N ARG A 83 7.13 3.74 15.88
CA ARG A 83 6.20 4.12 16.96
C ARG A 83 6.47 5.52 17.49
N ALA A 84 7.74 5.88 17.67
CA ALA A 84 8.13 7.20 18.15
C ALA A 84 7.70 8.31 17.19
N GLN A 85 7.83 8.13 15.88
CA GLN A 85 7.42 9.13 14.89
C GLN A 85 5.90 9.21 14.75
N PHE A 86 5.21 8.08 14.70
CA PHE A 86 3.75 8.07 14.69
C PHE A 86 3.17 8.75 15.94
N SER A 87 3.73 8.47 17.13
CA SER A 87 3.32 9.13 18.39
C SER A 87 3.65 10.63 18.47
N ARG A 88 4.48 11.15 17.55
CA ARG A 88 4.79 12.58 17.42
C ARG A 88 3.90 13.27 16.39
N LYS A 89 3.49 12.55 15.34
CA LYS A 89 2.74 13.10 14.20
C LYS A 89 1.23 12.96 14.35
N LEU A 90 0.77 11.88 14.98
CA LEU A 90 -0.65 11.62 15.20
C LEU A 90 -1.10 12.22 16.54
N ASP A 91 -2.36 12.66 16.56
CA ASP A 91 -3.03 13.05 17.80
C ASP A 91 -3.20 11.83 18.70
N ARG A 92 -2.62 11.89 19.90
CA ARG A 92 -2.59 10.78 20.88
C ARG A 92 -3.95 10.50 21.51
N THR A 93 -4.90 11.43 21.39
CA THR A 93 -6.28 11.22 21.82
C THR A 93 -7.10 10.50 20.76
N ALA A 94 -6.71 10.62 19.48
CA ALA A 94 -7.36 9.97 18.36
C ALA A 94 -6.74 8.61 18.00
N TYR A 95 -5.44 8.43 18.25
CA TYR A 95 -4.70 7.24 17.86
C TYR A 95 -3.84 6.68 18.98
N LYS A 96 -3.88 5.36 19.13
CA LYS A 96 -2.99 4.60 20.00
C LYS A 96 -1.95 3.85 19.19
N VAL A 97 -0.69 4.04 19.56
CA VAL A 97 0.46 3.44 18.86
C VAL A 97 1.27 2.59 19.85
N THR A 98 1.26 1.29 19.63
CA THR A 98 1.96 0.30 20.48
C THR A 98 3.02 -0.45 19.68
N VAL A 99 4.01 -0.99 20.39
CA VAL A 99 5.05 -1.85 19.83
C VAL A 99 4.97 -3.20 20.51
N GLU A 100 5.03 -4.25 19.72
CA GLU A 100 5.12 -5.64 20.16
C GLU A 100 6.26 -6.30 19.40
N ARG A 101 7.43 -6.46 20.05
CA ARG A 101 8.66 -6.95 19.42
C ARG A 101 9.04 -6.11 18.18
N ALA A 102 8.95 -6.69 17.00
CA ALA A 102 9.25 -6.06 15.71
C ALA A 102 8.00 -5.56 14.97
N SER A 103 6.85 -5.52 15.63
CA SER A 103 5.59 -5.07 15.06
C SER A 103 5.12 -3.77 15.73
N VAL A 104 4.53 -2.88 14.94
CA VAL A 104 3.87 -1.66 15.42
C VAL A 104 2.38 -1.78 15.14
N VAL A 105 1.54 -1.54 16.15
CA VAL A 105 0.09 -1.50 15.98
C VAL A 105 -0.38 -0.07 16.16
N ILE A 106 -1.15 0.42 15.19
CA ILE A 106 -1.78 1.74 15.19
C ILE A 106 -3.29 1.50 15.20
N ALA A 107 -3.96 1.93 16.25
CA ALA A 107 -5.41 1.79 16.40
C ALA A 107 -6.05 3.18 16.51
N ALA A 108 -7.17 3.37 15.82
CA ALA A 108 -8.05 4.49 16.01
C ALA A 108 -8.82 4.31 17.34
N GLU A 109 -8.76 5.32 18.20
CA GLU A 109 -9.54 5.37 19.44
C GLU A 109 -11.03 5.55 19.13
N MET A 110 -11.89 5.25 20.10
CA MET A 110 -13.34 5.34 19.95
C MET A 110 -13.76 6.76 19.52
N GLY A 111 -14.53 6.86 18.43
CA GLY A 111 -14.97 8.13 17.85
C GLY A 111 -14.04 8.69 16.77
N THR A 112 -12.83 8.13 16.61
CA THR A 112 -11.91 8.49 15.53
C THR A 112 -12.31 7.78 14.23
N PRO A 113 -12.26 8.46 13.06
CA PRO A 113 -12.52 7.81 11.78
C PRO A 113 -11.55 6.66 11.51
N ARG A 114 -12.06 5.60 10.88
CA ARG A 114 -11.20 4.59 10.25
C ARG A 114 -10.25 5.28 9.26
N PHE A 115 -9.08 4.71 9.09
CA PHE A 115 -8.02 5.31 8.30
C PHE A 115 -7.39 4.28 7.37
N GLU A 116 -6.86 4.79 6.27
CA GLU A 116 -5.97 4.07 5.40
C GLU A 116 -4.52 4.32 5.85
N LEU A 117 -3.68 3.30 5.74
CA LEU A 117 -2.24 3.40 5.97
C LEU A 117 -1.51 2.89 4.74
N GLU A 118 -0.75 3.77 4.12
CA GLU A 118 0.12 3.46 3.00
C GLU A 118 1.58 3.63 3.43
N ALA A 119 2.45 2.75 2.95
CA ALA A 119 3.90 2.91 3.07
C ALA A 119 4.47 3.19 1.69
N ASP A 120 5.49 4.05 1.64
CA ASP A 120 6.17 4.37 0.39
C ASP A 120 6.83 3.11 -0.19
N PRO A 121 6.38 2.62 -1.36
CA PRO A 121 6.87 1.38 -1.95
C PRO A 121 8.37 1.39 -2.26
N ALA A 122 8.98 2.56 -2.45
CA ALA A 122 10.42 2.67 -2.67
C ALA A 122 11.22 2.28 -1.40
N THR A 123 10.62 2.47 -0.23
CA THR A 123 11.29 2.26 1.06
C THR A 123 10.94 0.92 1.69
N THR A 124 9.72 0.40 1.49
CA THR A 124 9.28 -0.87 2.10
C THR A 124 10.13 -2.08 1.68
N ALA A 125 10.53 -2.17 0.41
CA ALA A 125 11.38 -3.25 -0.09
C ALA A 125 12.79 -3.21 0.54
N THR A 126 13.32 -2.01 0.79
CA THR A 126 14.65 -1.79 1.36
C THR A 126 14.72 -2.13 2.85
N PHE A 127 13.62 -1.92 3.57
CA PHE A 127 13.57 -2.06 5.03
C PHE A 127 12.76 -3.27 5.52
N GLY A 128 12.29 -4.14 4.61
CA GLY A 128 11.54 -5.35 4.98
C GLY A 128 10.25 -5.05 5.75
N ILE A 129 9.41 -4.16 5.21
CA ILE A 129 8.17 -3.74 5.86
C ILE A 129 6.96 -4.47 5.25
N ALA A 130 6.12 -5.05 6.09
CA ALA A 130 4.82 -5.59 5.71
C ALA A 130 3.68 -4.89 6.45
N LEU A 131 2.64 -4.48 5.73
CA LEU A 131 1.44 -3.86 6.29
C LEU A 131 0.29 -4.87 6.34
N LYS A 132 -0.45 -4.86 7.45
CA LYS A 132 -1.65 -5.67 7.66
C LYS A 132 -2.77 -4.82 8.25
N ARG A 133 -3.98 -5.01 7.73
CA ARG A 133 -5.22 -4.42 8.24
C ARG A 133 -5.81 -5.35 9.30
N GLU A 134 -6.34 -4.79 10.38
CA GLU A 134 -7.00 -5.51 11.47
C GLU A 134 -8.38 -4.92 11.83
#